data_AF-A0A3A8ETH3-F1
#
_entry.id   AF-A0A3A8ETH3-F1
#
_cell.length_a   1.000
_cell.length_b   1.000
_cell.length_c   1.000
_cell.angle_alpha   90.00
_cell.angle_beta   90.00
_cell.angle_gamma   90.00
#
_symmetry.space_group_name_H-M   'P 1'
#
loop_
_entity.id
_entity.type
_entity.pdbx_description
1 polymer ?
#
loop_
_entity_poly.entity_id
_entity_poly.type
_entity_poly.pdbx_seq_one_letter_code
_entity_poly.pdbx_strand_id
1 'polypeptide(L)'
;VAGTLTVDWLLNGVTKTATDNGQGQFTGDATGSIDYADGVAKLMPVLLPNGGTTFNVSGQKGPKSTVSLTAVPSGGSITVELDNGSAPLVPKSVKIRVPVKYMGYSGEVELHDMPIDATTGHMINGAGQQQGTINYTTRKITVTPSTTLESIEREKIMHPYFGKYNTSSEAVSAGMLGMIINYQNVKTTNTLTLSEVATAVTVSVSYRDESAAQSWNDTVIGSVLKNDLTEGFAEQILAGSVRLTLASSTYVDKIGSLYRNPSATTGAGTLAGQIQYGNGTIEISSWDVGGANNPVLESLATQLESVKTNQVSYRAPMIPIRAQSLTLSAVKVEGGVLNIVPDGSGTIDTADCDGFFNFDQGYGQFVFREKV
;
A
#
# COMPACT_ATOMS: atom_id res chain seq x y z
N VAL A 1 25.60 -6.30 -10.82
CA VAL A 1 25.66 -6.95 -12.14
C VAL A 1 24.78 -8.18 -12.07
N ALA A 2 23.93 -8.41 -13.06
CA ALA A 2 23.03 -9.55 -13.04
C ALA A 2 23.80 -10.88 -13.05
N GLY A 3 23.36 -11.84 -12.25
CA GLY A 3 23.96 -13.16 -12.11
C GLY A 3 25.16 -13.23 -11.17
N THR A 4 25.43 -12.18 -10.39
CA THR A 4 26.66 -12.12 -9.55
C THR A 4 26.38 -12.11 -8.05
N LEU A 5 25.14 -11.80 -7.65
CA LEU A 5 24.78 -11.69 -6.24
C LEU A 5 24.64 -13.07 -5.60
N THR A 6 25.34 -13.28 -4.49
CA THR A 6 25.26 -14.47 -3.64
C THR A 6 25.02 -14.05 -2.21
N VAL A 7 24.14 -14.75 -1.51
CA VAL A 7 23.86 -14.53 -0.09
C VAL A 7 24.03 -15.84 0.67
N ASP A 8 24.94 -15.84 1.64
CA ASP A 8 25.25 -16.99 2.49
C ASP A 8 24.87 -16.73 3.94
N TRP A 9 24.21 -17.69 4.58
CA TRP A 9 23.88 -17.63 6.00
C TRP A 9 23.93 -19.00 6.66
N LEU A 10 23.92 -19.03 8.00
CA LEU A 10 23.79 -20.26 8.76
C LEU A 10 22.34 -20.44 9.23
N LEU A 11 21.82 -21.65 9.06
CA LEU A 11 20.59 -22.12 9.68
C LEU A 11 20.92 -23.35 10.52
N ASN A 12 20.78 -23.25 11.85
CA ASN A 12 21.10 -24.32 12.79
C ASN A 12 22.50 -24.95 12.57
N GLY A 13 23.49 -24.11 12.24
CA GLY A 13 24.88 -24.53 12.00
C GLY A 13 25.16 -25.09 10.60
N VAL A 14 24.15 -25.18 9.72
CA VAL A 14 24.31 -25.60 8.33
C VAL A 14 24.34 -24.38 7.42
N THR A 15 25.31 -24.33 6.51
CA THR A 15 25.40 -23.28 5.48
C THR A 15 24.23 -23.35 4.52
N LYS A 16 23.64 -22.18 4.26
CA LYS A 16 22.56 -21.93 3.33
C LYS A 16 23.01 -20.88 2.33
N THR A 17 22.64 -21.06 1.08
CA THR A 17 23.10 -20.20 -0.02
C THR A 17 21.96 -19.87 -0.96
N ALA A 18 21.83 -18.59 -1.29
CA ALA A 18 20.96 -18.09 -2.34
C ALA A 18 21.77 -17.38 -3.42
N THR A 19 21.53 -17.71 -4.69
CA THR A 19 22.25 -17.13 -5.83
C THR A 19 21.29 -16.46 -6.79
N ASP A 20 21.73 -15.31 -7.30
CA ASP A 20 21.07 -14.57 -8.36
C ASP A 20 21.12 -15.35 -9.68
N ASN A 21 19.95 -15.63 -10.25
CA ASN A 21 19.84 -16.37 -11.51
C ASN A 21 20.12 -15.52 -12.77
N GLY A 22 20.49 -14.25 -12.60
CA GLY A 22 20.65 -13.29 -13.68
C GLY A 22 19.34 -12.87 -14.33
N GLN A 23 18.19 -13.31 -13.81
CA GLN A 23 16.83 -13.04 -14.28
C GLN A 23 15.95 -12.27 -13.28
N GLY A 24 16.57 -11.64 -12.29
CA GLY A 24 15.87 -10.84 -11.30
C GLY A 24 15.26 -11.68 -10.19
N GLN A 25 15.71 -12.93 -9.99
CA GLN A 25 15.24 -13.82 -8.94
C GLN A 25 16.41 -14.52 -8.24
N PHE A 26 16.17 -14.94 -7.00
CA PHE A 26 17.07 -15.85 -6.29
C PHE A 26 16.72 -17.31 -6.55
N THR A 27 17.72 -18.17 -6.53
CA THR A 27 17.62 -19.64 -6.51
C THR A 27 18.45 -20.22 -5.36
N GLY A 28 18.28 -21.50 -5.04
CA GLY A 28 18.96 -22.16 -3.90
C GLY A 28 18.06 -22.25 -2.66
N ASP A 29 18.60 -21.91 -1.49
CA ASP A 29 17.89 -21.97 -0.20
C ASP A 29 16.95 -20.77 0.07
N ALA A 30 16.79 -19.88 -0.90
CA ALA A 30 15.84 -18.76 -0.86
C ALA A 30 15.19 -18.53 -2.23
N THR A 31 14.04 -17.87 -2.20
CA THR A 31 13.43 -17.21 -3.35
C THR A 31 13.54 -15.69 -3.18
N GLY A 32 12.91 -14.92 -4.06
CA GLY A 32 12.85 -13.47 -3.95
C GLY A 32 13.03 -12.78 -5.29
N SER A 33 13.18 -11.46 -5.25
CA SER A 33 13.34 -10.62 -6.43
C SER A 33 14.58 -9.73 -6.35
N ILE A 34 15.12 -9.38 -7.51
CA ILE A 34 16.26 -8.48 -7.66
C ILE A 34 15.92 -7.48 -8.77
N ASP A 35 15.79 -6.20 -8.40
CA ASP A 35 15.75 -5.08 -9.33
C ASP A 35 17.19 -4.54 -9.48
N TYR A 36 17.86 -4.88 -10.58
CA TYR A 36 19.25 -4.45 -10.81
C TYR A 36 19.38 -2.97 -11.14
N ALA A 37 18.34 -2.39 -11.74
CA ALA A 37 18.32 -0.99 -12.12
C ALA A 37 18.20 -0.08 -10.89
N ASP A 38 17.42 -0.48 -9.89
CA ASP A 38 17.37 0.21 -8.60
C ASP A 38 18.37 -0.31 -7.57
N GLY A 39 18.96 -1.47 -7.80
CA GLY A 39 19.90 -2.09 -6.88
C GLY A 39 19.22 -2.59 -5.61
N VAL A 40 17.96 -3.01 -5.70
CA VAL A 40 17.16 -3.51 -4.59
C VAL A 40 16.98 -5.02 -4.73
N ALA A 41 17.34 -5.76 -3.70
CA ALA A 41 17.10 -7.20 -3.62
C ALA A 41 16.20 -7.51 -2.43
N LYS A 42 15.17 -8.33 -2.66
CA LYS A 42 14.27 -8.87 -1.63
C LYS A 42 14.55 -10.36 -1.53
N LEU A 43 15.22 -10.77 -0.46
CA LEU A 43 15.50 -12.18 -0.18
C LEU A 43 14.38 -12.79 0.67
N MET A 44 13.90 -13.96 0.28
CA MET A 44 12.91 -14.74 1.03
C MET A 44 13.46 -16.15 1.27
N PRO A 45 14.14 -16.41 2.41
CA PRO A 45 14.60 -17.75 2.76
C PRO A 45 13.45 -18.76 2.72
N VAL A 46 13.70 -19.96 2.16
CA VAL A 46 12.67 -21.03 2.10
C VAL A 46 12.31 -21.50 3.51
N LEU A 47 13.32 -21.58 4.39
CA LEU A 47 13.17 -21.89 5.81
C LEU A 47 13.53 -20.66 6.64
N LEU A 48 12.78 -20.43 7.71
CA LEU A 48 12.98 -19.29 8.59
C LEU A 48 14.36 -19.33 9.26
N PRO A 49 15.15 -18.25 9.19
CA PRO A 49 16.50 -18.19 9.75
C PRO A 49 16.48 -18.19 11.29
N ASN A 50 17.65 -18.34 11.92
CA ASN A 50 17.79 -18.08 13.36
C ASN A 50 17.58 -16.58 13.63
N GLY A 51 17.06 -16.25 14.81
CA GLY A 51 17.03 -14.85 15.26
C GLY A 51 18.46 -14.29 15.36
N GLY A 52 18.71 -13.16 14.69
CA GLY A 52 20.04 -12.55 14.63
C GLY A 52 20.98 -13.19 13.61
N THR A 53 20.46 -13.99 12.66
CA THR A 53 21.27 -14.55 11.58
C THR A 53 21.98 -13.45 10.79
N THR A 54 23.28 -13.61 10.61
CA THR A 54 24.08 -12.80 9.69
C THR A 54 23.97 -13.37 8.28
N PHE A 55 23.49 -12.55 7.36
CA PHE A 55 23.51 -12.79 5.92
C PHE A 55 24.75 -12.13 5.34
N ASN A 56 25.66 -12.94 4.82
CA ASN A 56 26.86 -12.48 4.11
C ASN A 56 26.50 -12.31 2.65
N VAL A 57 26.53 -11.08 2.18
CA VAL A 57 26.16 -10.73 0.81
C VAL A 57 27.44 -10.48 0.03
N SER A 58 27.55 -11.05 -1.17
CA SER A 58 28.66 -10.80 -2.08
C SER A 58 28.18 -10.70 -3.52
N GLY A 59 28.92 -9.97 -4.36
CA GLY A 59 28.64 -9.88 -5.79
C GLY A 59 29.41 -8.76 -6.45
N GLN A 60 28.93 -8.29 -7.61
CA GLN A 60 29.53 -7.15 -8.30
C GLN A 60 28.55 -5.98 -8.39
N LYS A 61 29.03 -4.78 -8.05
CA LYS A 61 28.26 -3.52 -8.20
C LYS A 61 29.08 -2.47 -8.94
N GLY A 62 28.39 -1.55 -9.62
CA GLY A 62 28.99 -0.36 -10.22
C GLY A 62 28.22 0.89 -9.78
N PRO A 63 28.66 2.09 -10.17
CA PRO A 63 27.88 3.32 -9.98
C PRO A 63 26.61 3.31 -10.85
N LYS A 64 25.56 4.03 -10.43
CA LYS A 64 24.35 4.29 -11.22
C LYS A 64 24.48 5.68 -11.82
N SER A 65 24.42 5.79 -13.14
CA SER A 65 24.38 7.06 -13.85
C SER A 65 22.94 7.48 -14.08
N THR A 66 22.67 8.79 -14.02
CA THR A 66 21.37 9.36 -14.38
C THR A 66 21.61 10.56 -15.29
N VAL A 67 20.88 10.64 -16.40
CA VAL A 67 20.98 11.71 -17.38
C VAL A 67 19.60 12.16 -17.81
N SER A 68 19.44 13.46 -18.03
CA SER A 68 18.27 14.03 -18.66
C SER A 68 18.59 14.36 -20.11
N LEU A 69 17.76 13.87 -21.03
CA LEU A 69 17.93 14.06 -22.47
C LEU A 69 16.71 14.75 -23.04
N THR A 70 16.90 15.49 -24.12
CA THR A 70 15.81 16.12 -24.86
C THR A 70 15.56 15.31 -26.11
N ALA A 71 14.31 14.89 -26.33
CA ALA A 71 13.90 14.14 -27.52
C ALA A 71 12.68 14.78 -28.16
N VAL A 72 12.64 14.82 -29.49
CA VAL A 72 11.45 15.30 -30.23
C VAL A 72 10.65 14.08 -30.69
N PRO A 73 9.39 13.93 -30.26
CA PRO A 73 8.56 12.82 -30.73
C PRO A 73 8.31 12.87 -32.23
N SER A 74 8.31 11.69 -32.86
CA SER A 74 7.94 11.49 -34.26
C SER A 74 7.08 10.23 -34.36
N GLY A 75 5.84 10.38 -34.84
CA GLY A 75 4.89 9.25 -34.94
C GLY A 75 4.62 8.56 -33.60
N GLY A 76 4.52 9.32 -32.50
CA GLY A 76 4.31 8.78 -31.15
C GLY A 76 5.53 8.07 -30.54
N SER A 77 6.68 8.11 -31.20
CA SER A 77 7.91 7.47 -30.75
C SER A 77 9.01 8.49 -30.52
N ILE A 78 9.96 8.17 -29.63
CA ILE A 78 11.20 8.90 -29.45
C ILE A 78 12.39 7.96 -29.57
N THR A 79 13.53 8.53 -29.94
CA THR A 79 14.82 7.84 -29.93
C THR A 79 15.82 8.70 -29.17
N VAL A 80 16.55 8.09 -28.25
CA VAL A 80 17.61 8.74 -27.48
C VAL A 80 18.88 7.91 -27.51
N GLU A 81 20.02 8.59 -27.44
CA GLU A 81 21.34 8.00 -27.40
C GLU A 81 22.07 8.50 -26.15
N LEU A 82 22.75 7.61 -25.43
CA LEU A 82 23.46 7.94 -24.19
C LEU A 82 24.93 8.26 -24.51
N ASP A 83 25.21 9.51 -24.86
CA ASP A 83 26.56 9.96 -25.28
C ASP A 83 27.60 10.01 -24.14
N ASN A 84 27.14 9.96 -22.88
CA ASN A 84 28.01 9.97 -21.70
C ASN A 84 28.58 8.57 -21.41
N GLY A 85 29.56 8.14 -22.21
CA GLY A 85 30.35 6.92 -22.00
C GLY A 85 30.55 6.09 -23.27
N SER A 86 31.61 5.26 -23.29
CA SER A 86 31.95 4.39 -24.44
C SER A 86 31.80 2.89 -24.17
N ALA A 87 31.60 2.50 -22.90
CA ALA A 87 31.38 1.10 -22.55
C ALA A 87 29.93 0.68 -22.85
N PRO A 88 29.68 -0.60 -23.19
CA PRO A 88 28.33 -1.13 -23.31
C PRO A 88 27.53 -0.92 -22.03
N LEU A 89 26.23 -0.68 -22.19
CA LEU A 89 25.29 -0.66 -21.06
C LEU A 89 25.17 -2.05 -20.46
N VAL A 90 25.11 -2.14 -19.14
CA VAL A 90 24.89 -3.41 -18.45
C VAL A 90 23.42 -3.81 -18.64
N PRO A 91 23.12 -4.97 -19.22
CA PRO A 91 21.73 -5.44 -19.35
C PRO A 91 21.03 -5.54 -17.97
N LYS A 92 19.72 -5.27 -17.96
CA LYS A 92 18.82 -5.17 -16.78
C LYS A 92 19.03 -3.96 -15.89
N SER A 93 19.89 -3.02 -16.28
CA SER A 93 20.21 -1.84 -15.47
C SER A 93 19.57 -0.55 -15.95
N VAL A 94 18.85 -0.57 -17.08
CA VAL A 94 18.40 0.63 -17.78
C VAL A 94 16.93 0.90 -17.48
N LYS A 95 16.65 2.10 -16.97
CA LYS A 95 15.29 2.65 -16.83
C LYS A 95 15.18 3.97 -17.58
N ILE A 96 14.08 4.17 -18.29
CA ILE A 96 13.73 5.44 -18.94
C ILE A 96 12.35 5.89 -18.46
N ARG A 97 12.24 7.16 -18.08
CA ARG A 97 10.99 7.84 -17.76
C ARG A 97 10.68 8.87 -18.83
N VAL A 98 9.48 8.76 -19.40
CA VAL A 98 9.03 9.57 -20.52
C VAL A 98 7.67 10.22 -20.20
N PRO A 99 7.57 11.57 -20.28
CA PRO A 99 6.29 12.25 -20.16
C PRO A 99 5.38 11.91 -21.33
N VAL A 100 4.12 11.62 -21.03
CA VAL A 100 3.06 11.34 -22.01
C VAL A 100 1.84 12.21 -21.73
N LYS A 101 1.04 12.49 -22.75
CA LYS A 101 -0.14 13.35 -22.65
C LYS A 101 -1.33 12.77 -23.38
N TYR A 102 -2.51 13.20 -22.95
CA TYR A 102 -3.75 13.08 -23.69
C TYR A 102 -4.63 14.28 -23.35
N MET A 103 -4.86 15.15 -24.34
CA MET A 103 -5.54 16.43 -24.14
C MET A 103 -4.97 17.23 -22.94
N GLY A 104 -5.77 17.50 -21.90
CA GLY A 104 -5.36 18.19 -20.68
C GLY A 104 -4.67 17.31 -19.64
N TYR A 105 -4.59 16.00 -19.85
CA TYR A 105 -3.98 15.06 -18.91
C TYR A 105 -2.50 14.84 -19.21
N SER A 106 -1.70 14.77 -18.15
CA SER A 106 -0.28 14.43 -18.21
C SER A 106 0.03 13.24 -17.33
N GLY A 107 0.98 12.42 -17.75
CA GLY A 107 1.48 11.29 -17.00
C GLY A 107 2.92 10.98 -17.40
N GLU A 108 3.47 9.95 -16.78
CA GLU A 108 4.83 9.46 -17.04
C GLU A 108 4.76 7.96 -17.30
N VAL A 109 5.51 7.49 -18.28
CA VAL A 109 5.73 6.06 -18.51
C VAL A 109 7.15 5.73 -18.08
N GLU A 110 7.29 4.84 -17.10
CA GLU A 110 8.55 4.21 -16.78
C GLU A 110 8.68 2.89 -17.53
N LEU A 111 9.77 2.75 -18.28
CA LEU A 111 10.14 1.52 -18.97
C LEU A 111 11.48 1.01 -18.42
N HIS A 112 11.60 -0.31 -18.32
CA HIS A 112 12.83 -1.01 -17.96
C HIS A 112 13.26 -1.95 -19.09
N ASP A 113 14.56 -2.23 -19.17
CA ASP A 113 15.10 -3.11 -20.19
C ASP A 113 14.87 -4.60 -19.86
N MET A 114 14.46 -5.35 -20.88
CA MET A 114 14.35 -6.81 -20.87
C MET A 114 15.30 -7.35 -21.96
N PRO A 115 16.51 -7.80 -21.59
CA PRO A 115 17.50 -8.29 -22.55
C PRO A 115 17.00 -9.49 -23.33
N ILE A 116 17.21 -9.47 -24.65
CA ILE A 116 17.04 -10.62 -25.54
C ILE A 116 18.37 -11.38 -25.60
N ASP A 117 19.45 -10.62 -25.75
CA ASP A 117 20.83 -11.09 -25.76
C ASP A 117 21.76 -10.00 -25.14
N ALA A 118 23.08 -10.17 -25.28
CA ALA A 118 24.07 -9.23 -24.75
C ALA A 118 24.10 -7.88 -25.49
N THR A 119 23.53 -7.78 -26.69
CA THR A 119 23.58 -6.59 -27.55
C THR A 119 22.24 -5.86 -27.62
N THR A 120 21.12 -6.59 -27.54
CA THR A 120 19.77 -6.06 -27.75
C THR A 120 18.79 -6.45 -26.65
N GLY A 121 17.80 -5.57 -26.43
CA GLY A 121 16.73 -5.77 -25.48
C GLY A 121 15.44 -5.10 -25.90
N HIS A 122 14.36 -5.51 -25.24
CA HIS A 122 13.08 -4.81 -25.27
C HIS A 122 13.04 -3.75 -24.15
N MET A 123 12.22 -2.71 -24.33
CA MET A 123 11.84 -1.80 -23.25
C MET A 123 10.40 -2.10 -22.87
N ILE A 124 10.15 -2.47 -21.62
CA ILE A 124 8.84 -2.94 -21.15
C ILE A 124 8.35 -2.10 -19.96
N ASN A 125 7.02 -1.96 -19.83
CA ASN A 125 6.41 -1.28 -18.69
C ASN A 125 6.23 -2.24 -17.49
N GLY A 126 5.72 -1.72 -16.36
CA GLY A 126 5.44 -2.52 -15.17
C GLY A 126 4.41 -3.65 -15.35
N ALA A 127 3.60 -3.60 -16.43
CA ALA A 127 2.67 -4.67 -16.80
C ALA A 127 3.29 -5.72 -17.75
N GLY A 128 4.59 -5.60 -18.07
CA GLY A 128 5.30 -6.49 -18.99
C GLY A 128 5.02 -6.22 -20.47
N GLN A 129 4.30 -5.14 -20.81
CA GLN A 129 4.06 -4.79 -22.20
C GLN A 129 5.30 -4.13 -22.82
N GLN A 130 5.73 -4.66 -23.96
CA GLN A 130 6.81 -4.05 -24.73
C GLN A 130 6.34 -2.74 -25.37
N GLN A 131 7.12 -1.68 -25.15
CA GLN A 131 6.91 -0.34 -25.69
C GLN A 131 8.18 0.25 -26.31
N GLY A 132 9.17 -0.57 -26.63
CA GLY A 132 10.37 -0.12 -27.30
C GLY A 132 11.46 -1.18 -27.38
N THR A 133 12.64 -0.73 -27.78
CA THR A 133 13.86 -1.52 -27.91
C THR A 133 15.08 -0.74 -27.42
N ILE A 134 16.12 -1.46 -27.08
CA ILE A 134 17.42 -0.94 -26.68
C ILE A 134 18.54 -1.72 -27.35
N ASN A 135 19.61 -1.01 -27.74
CA ASN A 135 20.88 -1.61 -28.09
C ASN A 135 21.92 -1.21 -27.04
N TYR A 136 22.47 -2.19 -26.33
CA TYR A 136 23.39 -1.97 -25.21
C TYR A 136 24.75 -1.45 -25.67
N THR A 137 25.22 -1.85 -26.86
CA THR A 137 26.52 -1.47 -27.41
C THR A 137 26.50 -0.08 -28.01
N THR A 138 25.48 0.24 -28.82
CA THR A 138 25.31 1.58 -29.40
C THR A 138 24.63 2.55 -28.43
N ARG A 139 24.24 2.07 -27.24
CA ARG A 139 23.59 2.86 -26.17
C ARG A 139 22.36 3.63 -26.65
N LYS A 140 21.64 3.06 -27.60
CA LYS A 140 20.49 3.67 -28.29
C LYS A 140 19.19 3.04 -27.81
N ILE A 141 18.24 3.88 -27.44
CA ILE A 141 16.92 3.48 -26.93
C ILE A 141 15.86 4.10 -27.85
N THR A 142 14.93 3.28 -28.33
CA THR A 142 13.78 3.72 -29.13
C THR A 142 12.50 3.24 -28.47
N VAL A 143 11.61 4.16 -28.10
CA VAL A 143 10.38 3.84 -27.35
C VAL A 143 9.15 4.54 -27.92
N THR A 144 8.00 3.86 -27.83
CA THR A 144 6.65 4.33 -28.15
C THR A 144 5.80 4.25 -26.88
N PRO A 145 6.04 5.14 -25.90
CA PRO A 145 5.46 5.02 -24.56
C PRO A 145 3.95 5.24 -24.58
N SER A 146 3.23 4.40 -23.84
CA SER A 146 1.81 4.52 -23.62
C SER A 146 1.43 4.06 -22.22
N THR A 147 0.47 4.74 -21.61
CA THR A 147 -0.15 4.29 -20.36
C THR A 147 -1.63 4.62 -20.35
N THR A 148 -2.37 3.90 -19.53
CA THR A 148 -3.81 4.07 -19.37
C THR A 148 -4.08 4.92 -18.13
N LEU A 149 -4.90 5.94 -18.28
CA LEU A 149 -5.43 6.74 -17.19
C LEU A 149 -6.92 6.46 -17.05
N GLU A 150 -7.32 5.90 -15.91
CA GLU A 150 -8.73 5.80 -15.53
C GLU A 150 -9.11 7.06 -14.76
N SER A 151 -10.11 7.78 -15.27
CA SER A 151 -10.73 8.92 -14.61
C SER A 151 -12.12 8.51 -14.14
N ILE A 152 -12.46 8.88 -12.91
CA ILE A 152 -13.79 8.64 -12.34
C ILE A 152 -14.47 9.99 -12.16
N GLU A 153 -15.52 10.22 -12.93
CA GLU A 153 -16.35 11.41 -12.77
C GLU A 153 -17.68 11.01 -12.12
N ARG A 154 -18.16 11.82 -11.17
CA ARG A 154 -19.51 11.66 -10.62
C ARG A 154 -20.48 12.38 -11.52
N GLU A 155 -21.19 11.63 -12.35
CA GLU A 155 -22.28 12.18 -13.14
C GLU A 155 -23.54 12.30 -12.29
N LYS A 156 -24.15 13.49 -12.32
CA LYS A 156 -25.47 13.74 -11.73
C LYS A 156 -26.52 13.24 -12.71
N ILE A 157 -27.17 12.13 -12.39
CA ILE A 157 -28.27 11.62 -13.20
C ILE A 157 -29.58 12.06 -12.58
N MET A 158 -30.34 12.81 -13.38
CA MET A 158 -31.66 13.30 -13.03
C MET A 158 -32.71 12.45 -13.71
N HIS A 159 -33.42 11.63 -12.93
CA HIS A 159 -34.57 10.89 -13.44
C HIS A 159 -35.86 11.60 -13.00
N PRO A 160 -36.75 11.96 -13.94
CA PRO A 160 -38.08 12.43 -13.59
C PRO A 160 -38.83 11.28 -12.92
N TYR A 161 -39.24 11.49 -11.68
CA TYR A 161 -40.03 10.54 -10.91
C TYR A 161 -41.50 10.89 -11.06
N PHE A 162 -42.25 10.07 -11.81
CA PHE A 162 -43.69 10.22 -11.96
C PHE A 162 -44.43 9.49 -10.83
N GLY A 163 -44.49 10.11 -9.64
CA GLY A 163 -45.19 9.53 -8.48
C GLY A 163 -45.82 10.58 -7.55
N LYS A 164 -46.88 10.15 -6.84
CA LYS A 164 -47.90 10.97 -6.16
C LYS A 164 -47.42 11.85 -4.97
N TYR A 165 -46.12 11.89 -4.65
CA TYR A 165 -45.60 12.50 -3.42
C TYR A 165 -44.50 13.56 -3.66
N ASN A 166 -44.73 14.48 -4.60
CA ASN A 166 -43.91 15.70 -4.71
C ASN A 166 -44.55 16.80 -3.83
N THR A 167 -43.83 17.33 -2.84
CA THR A 167 -44.44 18.16 -1.77
C THR A 167 -44.42 19.67 -2.00
N SER A 168 -43.87 20.18 -3.12
CA SER A 168 -44.03 21.59 -3.48
C SER A 168 -45.22 21.81 -4.42
N SER A 169 -46.15 22.67 -4.02
CA SER A 169 -47.40 22.98 -4.73
C SER A 169 -47.16 23.59 -6.12
N GLU A 170 -46.09 24.35 -6.31
CA GLU A 170 -45.75 24.94 -7.61
C GLU A 170 -45.34 23.89 -8.64
N ALA A 171 -44.57 22.86 -8.23
CA ALA A 171 -44.06 21.81 -9.13
C ALA A 171 -45.17 20.88 -9.67
N VAL A 172 -46.19 20.60 -8.84
CA VAL A 172 -47.35 19.78 -9.22
C VAL A 172 -48.20 20.49 -10.29
N SER A 173 -48.34 21.81 -10.22
CA SER A 173 -49.12 22.61 -11.19
C SER A 173 -48.49 22.69 -12.58
N ALA A 174 -47.15 22.58 -12.67
CA ALA A 174 -46.40 22.59 -13.92
C ALA A 174 -46.26 21.20 -14.58
N GLY A 175 -46.92 20.16 -14.04
CA GLY A 175 -46.82 18.78 -14.55
C GLY A 175 -45.48 18.08 -14.25
N MET A 176 -44.64 18.68 -13.41
CA MET A 176 -43.34 18.10 -13.01
C MET A 176 -43.49 17.34 -11.70
N LEU A 177 -43.69 16.02 -11.81
CA LEU A 177 -43.54 15.09 -10.69
C LEU A 177 -42.04 14.99 -10.35
N GLY A 178 -41.70 14.85 -9.06
CA GLY A 178 -40.39 15.21 -8.49
C GLY A 178 -39.15 14.62 -9.17
N MET A 179 -37.96 15.15 -8.88
CA MET A 179 -36.71 14.65 -9.46
C MET A 179 -35.94 13.84 -8.44
N ILE A 180 -35.61 12.59 -8.75
CA ILE A 180 -34.61 11.83 -7.99
C ILE A 180 -33.24 12.22 -8.54
N ILE A 181 -32.37 12.74 -7.68
CA ILE A 181 -30.96 13.00 -7.99
C ILE A 181 -30.17 11.79 -7.53
N ASN A 182 -29.68 11.01 -8.49
CA ASN A 182 -28.71 9.97 -8.23
C ASN A 182 -27.33 10.43 -8.72
N TYR A 183 -26.29 9.97 -8.04
CA TYR A 183 -24.92 10.14 -8.50
C TYR A 183 -24.42 8.78 -8.95
N GLN A 184 -23.95 8.69 -10.18
CA GLN A 184 -23.27 7.50 -10.68
C GLN A 184 -21.82 7.85 -10.98
N ASN A 185 -20.92 6.94 -10.62
CA ASN A 185 -19.53 7.05 -11.02
C ASN A 185 -19.43 6.57 -12.47
N VAL A 186 -19.09 7.47 -13.38
CA VAL A 186 -18.73 7.14 -14.75
C VAL A 186 -17.23 6.99 -14.82
N LYS A 187 -16.77 5.83 -15.29
CA LYS A 187 -15.37 5.53 -15.50
C LYS A 187 -15.02 5.80 -16.96
N THR A 188 -14.08 6.70 -17.19
CA THR A 188 -13.54 6.98 -18.52
C THR A 188 -12.08 6.61 -18.57
N THR A 189 -11.75 5.75 -19.52
CA THR A 189 -10.39 5.25 -19.72
C THR A 189 -9.76 5.99 -20.90
N ASN A 190 -8.68 6.72 -20.64
CA ASN A 190 -7.91 7.44 -21.64
C ASN A 190 -6.53 6.80 -21.81
N THR A 191 -5.95 6.91 -23.01
CA THR A 191 -4.59 6.43 -23.28
C THR A 191 -3.68 7.62 -23.50
N LEU A 192 -2.71 7.81 -22.59
CA LEU A 192 -1.70 8.84 -22.70
C LEU A 192 -0.54 8.31 -23.55
N THR A 193 -0.13 9.09 -24.54
CA THR A 193 0.96 8.73 -25.47
C THR A 193 1.80 9.95 -25.82
N LEU A 194 2.77 9.79 -26.72
CA LEU A 194 3.48 10.90 -27.34
C LEU A 194 2.84 11.40 -28.64
N SER A 195 1.73 10.79 -29.11
CA SER A 195 1.15 11.11 -30.42
C SER A 195 0.65 12.56 -30.52
N GLU A 196 0.26 13.16 -29.40
CA GLU A 196 -0.22 14.55 -29.32
C GLU A 196 0.91 15.54 -28.90
N VAL A 197 2.13 15.04 -28.70
CA VAL A 197 3.25 15.84 -28.21
C VAL A 197 4.13 16.27 -29.39
N ALA A 198 3.87 17.47 -29.91
CA ALA A 198 4.59 18.02 -31.08
C ALA A 198 5.88 18.79 -30.72
N THR A 199 6.22 18.88 -29.43
CA THR A 199 7.40 19.62 -28.95
C THR A 199 8.39 18.69 -28.27
N ALA A 200 9.61 19.17 -28.09
CA ALA A 200 10.64 18.43 -27.40
C ALA A 200 10.22 18.08 -25.96
N VAL A 201 10.45 16.84 -25.56
CA VAL A 201 10.24 16.34 -24.20
C VAL A 201 11.57 16.10 -23.52
N THR A 202 11.62 16.36 -22.22
CA THR A 202 12.74 15.95 -21.38
C THR A 202 12.46 14.55 -20.86
N VAL A 203 13.36 13.61 -21.16
CA VAL A 203 13.31 12.24 -20.65
C VAL A 203 14.42 12.03 -19.65
N SER A 204 14.17 11.20 -18.64
CA SER A 204 15.18 10.82 -17.66
C SER A 204 15.59 9.37 -17.89
N VAL A 205 16.87 9.12 -18.09
CA VAL A 205 17.42 7.77 -18.23
C VAL A 205 18.37 7.51 -17.07
N SER A 206 18.20 6.36 -16.41
CA SER A 206 19.18 5.85 -15.45
C SER A 206 19.72 4.51 -15.91
N TYR A 207 21.04 4.33 -15.81
CA TYR A 207 21.72 3.16 -16.36
C TYR A 207 23.02 2.86 -15.62
N ARG A 208 23.60 1.69 -15.91
CA ARG A 208 24.98 1.33 -15.56
C ARG A 208 25.69 0.90 -16.83
N ASP A 209 27.00 1.10 -16.90
CA ASP A 209 27.84 0.56 -17.97
C ASP A 209 28.98 -0.29 -17.39
N GLU A 210 29.60 -1.09 -18.26
CA GLU A 210 30.59 -2.11 -17.87
C GLU A 210 31.91 -1.50 -17.34
N SER A 211 32.10 -0.18 -17.44
CA SER A 211 33.39 0.46 -17.17
C SER A 211 33.85 0.42 -15.70
N ALA A 212 32.95 0.13 -14.76
CA ALA A 212 33.20 0.32 -13.33
C ALA A 212 32.60 -0.76 -12.40
N ALA A 213 32.34 -1.97 -12.91
CA ALA A 213 31.90 -3.07 -12.05
C ALA A 213 33.05 -3.53 -11.13
N GLN A 214 32.79 -3.54 -9.83
CA GLN A 214 33.75 -3.97 -8.80
C GLN A 214 33.14 -5.03 -7.90
N SER A 215 33.99 -5.94 -7.41
CA SER A 215 33.61 -6.87 -6.35
C SER A 215 33.19 -6.11 -5.10
N TRP A 216 32.15 -6.62 -4.45
CA TRP A 216 31.57 -6.04 -3.26
C TRP A 216 31.10 -7.15 -2.32
N ASN A 217 31.26 -6.89 -1.04
CA ASN A 217 30.75 -7.71 0.04
C ASN A 217 30.11 -6.82 1.12
N ASP A 218 29.13 -7.38 1.80
CA ASP A 218 28.39 -6.71 2.89
C ASP A 218 27.79 -7.76 3.83
N THR A 219 27.31 -7.31 4.98
CA THR A 219 26.67 -8.16 5.98
C THR A 219 25.40 -7.51 6.50
N VAL A 220 24.31 -8.28 6.50
CA VAL A 220 23.01 -7.84 7.04
C VAL A 220 22.61 -8.76 8.18
N ILE A 221 22.13 -8.22 9.29
CA ILE A 221 21.70 -9.01 10.45
C ILE A 221 20.16 -9.06 10.48
N GLY A 222 19.59 -10.26 10.36
CA GLY A 222 18.16 -10.51 10.47
C GLY A 222 17.74 -10.83 11.91
N SER A 223 17.46 -9.80 12.72
CA SER A 223 17.05 -9.97 14.13
C SER A 223 15.54 -10.02 14.34
N VAL A 224 14.75 -9.42 13.44
CA VAL A 224 13.29 -9.36 13.50
C VAL A 224 12.70 -9.54 12.10
N LEU A 225 11.54 -10.21 12.01
CA LEU A 225 10.76 -10.26 10.77
C LEU A 225 9.80 -9.09 10.75
N LYS A 226 9.84 -8.29 9.69
CA LYS A 226 8.95 -7.14 9.53
C LYS A 226 7.99 -7.37 8.37
N ASN A 227 6.75 -6.95 8.56
CA ASN A 227 5.77 -6.87 7.48
C ASN A 227 4.81 -5.71 7.72
N ASP A 228 4.20 -5.22 6.65
CA ASP A 228 3.07 -4.30 6.72
C ASP A 228 1.80 -5.07 6.38
N LEU A 229 0.88 -5.18 7.35
CA LEU A 229 -0.40 -5.86 7.19
C LEU A 229 -1.43 -5.04 6.40
N THR A 230 -1.18 -3.74 6.21
CA THR A 230 -2.04 -2.83 5.46
C THR A 230 -1.56 -2.58 4.04
N GLU A 231 -0.50 -3.25 3.59
CA GLU A 231 0.04 -3.14 2.22
C GLU A 231 0.28 -1.68 1.76
N GLY A 232 0.64 -0.79 2.69
CA GLY A 232 0.87 0.63 2.43
C GLY A 232 -0.38 1.50 2.42
N PHE A 233 -1.58 0.95 2.65
CA PHE A 233 -2.80 1.74 2.82
C PHE A 233 -2.83 2.45 4.18
N ALA A 234 -3.40 3.64 4.23
CA ALA A 234 -3.51 4.45 5.45
C ALA A 234 -4.62 3.98 6.40
N GLU A 235 -4.91 2.68 6.42
CA GLU A 235 -5.97 2.10 7.24
C GLU A 235 -5.51 1.89 8.68
N GLN A 236 -6.39 2.16 9.64
CA GLN A 236 -6.14 1.81 11.03
C GLN A 236 -6.62 0.39 11.31
N ILE A 237 -5.75 -0.43 11.88
CA ILE A 237 -6.09 -1.77 12.34
C ILE A 237 -6.90 -1.69 13.64
N LEU A 238 -8.01 -2.41 13.70
CA LEU A 238 -8.76 -2.60 14.94
C LEU A 238 -7.96 -3.52 15.89
N ALA A 239 -7.64 -3.03 17.09
CA ALA A 239 -6.91 -3.81 18.08
C ALA A 239 -7.66 -5.11 18.47
N GLY A 240 -6.93 -6.21 18.55
CA GLY A 240 -7.43 -7.56 18.83
C GLY A 240 -8.05 -8.29 17.64
N SER A 241 -7.96 -7.73 16.42
CA SER A 241 -8.53 -8.33 15.21
C SER A 241 -7.53 -9.12 14.36
N VAL A 242 -6.24 -9.01 14.67
CA VAL A 242 -5.16 -9.59 13.87
C VAL A 242 -4.88 -11.02 14.29
N ARG A 243 -4.95 -11.91 13.32
CA ARG A 243 -4.48 -13.28 13.44
C ARG A 243 -3.75 -13.67 12.17
N LEU A 244 -2.53 -14.16 12.31
CA LEU A 244 -1.74 -14.70 11.22
C LEU A 244 -1.06 -16.01 11.63
N THR A 245 -0.75 -16.85 10.66
CA THR A 245 0.13 -18.00 10.85
C THR A 245 1.45 -17.79 10.13
N LEU A 246 2.51 -18.36 10.69
CA LEU A 246 3.83 -18.43 10.08
C LEU A 246 4.49 -19.73 10.54
N ALA A 247 4.97 -20.53 9.59
CA ALA A 247 5.34 -21.93 9.82
C ALA A 247 4.17 -22.70 10.46
N SER A 248 4.38 -23.30 11.63
CA SER A 248 3.35 -24.03 12.38
C SER A 248 2.76 -23.21 13.53
N SER A 249 3.10 -21.92 13.62
CA SER A 249 2.66 -21.06 14.73
C SER A 249 1.60 -20.05 14.33
N THR A 250 0.71 -19.76 15.27
CA THR A 250 -0.30 -18.70 15.19
C THR A 250 0.16 -17.50 16.00
N TYR A 251 -0.02 -16.30 15.48
CA TYR A 251 0.26 -15.03 16.13
C TYR A 251 -1.03 -14.23 16.20
N VAL A 252 -1.36 -13.75 17.39
CA VAL A 252 -2.56 -12.94 17.65
C VAL A 252 -2.13 -11.65 18.33
N ASP A 253 -2.71 -10.54 17.94
CA ASP A 253 -2.43 -9.27 18.58
C ASP A 253 -3.21 -9.07 19.89
N LYS A 254 -2.58 -8.40 20.85
CA LYS A 254 -3.21 -8.00 22.10
C LYS A 254 -2.48 -6.79 22.66
N ILE A 255 -3.17 -5.64 22.68
CA ILE A 255 -2.70 -4.38 23.28
C ILE A 255 -1.30 -3.99 22.71
N GLY A 256 -1.19 -3.95 21.38
CA GLY A 256 0.05 -3.54 20.68
C GLY A 256 1.15 -4.61 20.62
N SER A 257 0.98 -5.76 21.29
CA SER A 257 1.91 -6.88 21.26
C SER A 257 1.39 -8.05 20.42
N LEU A 258 2.28 -8.83 19.84
CA LEU A 258 1.95 -10.10 19.18
C LEU A 258 2.28 -11.26 20.13
N TYR A 259 1.29 -12.12 20.37
CA TYR A 259 1.42 -13.32 21.17
C TYR A 259 1.36 -14.55 20.27
N ARG A 260 2.38 -15.40 20.39
CA ARG A 260 2.53 -16.65 19.67
C ARG A 260 1.85 -17.80 20.42
N ASN A 261 1.12 -18.62 19.66
CA ASN A 261 0.40 -19.81 20.07
C ASN A 261 -0.46 -19.61 21.34
N PRO A 262 -1.36 -18.61 21.35
CA PRO A 262 -2.28 -18.44 22.47
C PRO A 262 -3.18 -19.67 22.64
N SER A 263 -3.33 -20.14 23.86
CA SER A 263 -4.26 -21.24 24.20
C SER A 263 -5.70 -20.86 23.87
N ALA A 264 -6.42 -21.75 23.19
CA ALA A 264 -7.85 -21.56 22.92
C ALA A 264 -8.71 -21.52 24.19
N THR A 265 -8.23 -22.07 25.31
CA THR A 265 -8.97 -22.12 26.58
C THR A 265 -8.65 -20.93 27.49
N THR A 266 -7.38 -20.54 27.56
CA THR A 266 -6.93 -19.49 28.51
C THR A 266 -6.55 -18.18 27.85
N GLY A 267 -6.40 -18.15 26.53
CA GLY A 267 -5.90 -16.99 25.78
C GLY A 267 -4.44 -16.65 26.06
N ALA A 268 -3.72 -17.48 26.83
CA ALA A 268 -2.33 -17.24 27.17
C ALA A 268 -1.41 -17.74 26.06
N GLY A 269 -0.54 -16.87 25.55
CA GLY A 269 0.51 -17.19 24.58
C GLY A 269 1.85 -16.58 24.98
N THR A 270 2.88 -16.83 24.20
CA THR A 270 4.22 -16.28 24.45
C THR A 270 4.40 -14.97 23.68
N LEU A 271 4.89 -13.91 24.33
CA LEU A 271 5.21 -12.66 23.65
C LEU A 271 6.23 -12.91 22.54
N ALA A 272 5.91 -12.50 21.31
CA ALA A 272 6.69 -12.84 20.13
C ALA A 272 6.86 -11.68 19.14
N GLY A 273 6.47 -10.47 19.52
CA GLY A 273 6.58 -9.32 18.65
C GLY A 273 5.70 -8.16 19.09
N GLN A 274 5.62 -7.14 18.24
CA GLN A 274 4.78 -5.96 18.41
C GLN A 274 4.03 -5.65 17.11
N ILE A 275 2.93 -4.90 17.25
CA ILE A 275 2.14 -4.38 16.14
C ILE A 275 1.86 -2.90 16.35
N GLN A 276 1.98 -2.13 15.28
CA GLN A 276 1.56 -0.74 15.23
C GLN A 276 0.26 -0.61 14.44
N TYR A 277 -0.84 -0.37 15.17
CA TYR A 277 -2.18 -0.34 14.56
C TYR A 277 -2.39 0.78 13.55
N GLY A 278 -1.64 1.88 13.66
CA GLY A 278 -1.82 3.06 12.80
C GLY A 278 -1.22 2.95 11.39
N ASN A 279 -0.31 2.00 11.16
CA ASN A 279 0.40 1.85 9.88
C ASN A 279 0.62 0.38 9.47
N GLY A 280 -0.11 -0.55 10.11
CA GLY A 280 -0.04 -1.97 9.83
C GLY A 280 1.28 -2.67 10.10
N THR A 281 2.30 -1.97 10.60
CA THR A 281 3.64 -2.56 10.75
C THR A 281 3.67 -3.54 11.90
N ILE A 282 4.11 -4.76 11.61
CA ILE A 282 4.42 -5.79 12.60
C ILE A 282 5.91 -6.06 12.66
N GLU A 283 6.40 -6.35 13.86
CA GLU A 283 7.74 -6.86 14.11
C GLU A 283 7.63 -8.16 14.92
N ILE A 284 7.96 -9.29 14.29
CA ILE A 284 8.00 -10.60 14.94
C ILE A 284 9.44 -10.85 15.40
N SER A 285 9.63 -11.03 16.70
CA SER A 285 10.93 -11.23 17.35
C SER A 285 11.17 -12.68 17.79
N SER A 286 10.16 -13.55 17.71
CA SER A 286 10.27 -14.98 18.01
C SER A 286 9.41 -15.79 17.05
N TRP A 287 10.02 -16.76 16.35
CA TRP A 287 9.36 -17.62 15.37
C TRP A 287 9.90 -19.06 15.39
N ASP A 288 9.27 -19.95 14.61
CA ASP A 288 9.76 -21.32 14.41
C ASP A 288 10.99 -21.33 13.49
N VAL A 289 12.17 -21.23 14.09
CA VAL A 289 13.44 -21.34 13.37
C VAL A 289 13.49 -22.66 12.59
N GLY A 290 13.85 -22.59 11.31
CA GLY A 290 13.89 -23.73 10.39
C GLY A 290 12.51 -24.20 9.91
N GLY A 291 11.41 -23.60 10.38
CA GLY A 291 10.08 -23.81 9.84
C GLY A 291 9.93 -23.24 8.43
N ALA A 292 8.92 -23.69 7.68
CA ALA A 292 8.62 -23.16 6.36
C ALA A 292 8.30 -21.66 6.43
N ASN A 293 8.79 -20.89 5.47
CA ASN A 293 8.46 -19.47 5.34
C ASN A 293 7.16 -19.30 4.54
N ASN A 294 6.03 -19.43 5.21
CA ASN A 294 4.68 -19.45 4.62
C ASN A 294 3.68 -18.59 5.44
N PRO A 295 3.89 -17.27 5.55
CA PRO A 295 2.97 -16.42 6.29
C PRO A 295 1.57 -16.43 5.66
N VAL A 296 0.53 -16.57 6.48
CA VAL A 296 -0.88 -16.46 6.07
C VAL A 296 -1.62 -15.55 7.03
N LEU A 297 -2.25 -14.51 6.52
CA LEU A 297 -3.14 -13.64 7.29
C LEU A 297 -4.53 -14.30 7.38
N GLU A 298 -4.97 -14.66 8.58
CA GLU A 298 -6.25 -15.35 8.80
C GLU A 298 -7.38 -14.37 9.17
N SER A 299 -7.08 -13.32 9.93
CA SER A 299 -8.02 -12.24 10.22
C SER A 299 -7.31 -10.90 10.37
N LEU A 300 -7.97 -9.86 9.88
CA LEU A 300 -7.58 -8.47 10.02
C LEU A 300 -8.84 -7.63 9.84
N ALA A 301 -9.18 -6.80 10.82
CA ALA A 301 -10.21 -5.78 10.65
C ALA A 301 -9.56 -4.41 10.61
N THR A 302 -9.84 -3.64 9.57
CA THR A 302 -9.36 -2.27 9.39
C THR A 302 -10.51 -1.27 9.37
N GLN A 303 -10.19 -0.02 9.70
CA GLN A 303 -11.07 1.13 9.55
C GLN A 303 -10.33 2.22 8.77
N LEU A 304 -10.98 2.77 7.73
CA LEU A 304 -10.44 3.89 6.94
C LEU A 304 -10.47 5.20 7.74
N GLU A 305 -11.47 5.37 8.59
CA GLU A 305 -11.60 6.50 9.50
C GLU A 305 -12.16 6.01 10.84
N SER A 306 -11.83 6.70 11.94
CA SER A 306 -12.58 6.54 13.19
C SER A 306 -14.02 6.98 12.95
N VAL A 307 -14.99 6.13 13.28
CA VAL A 307 -16.40 6.48 13.17
C VAL A 307 -16.68 7.64 14.13
N LYS A 308 -16.80 8.84 13.58
CA LYS A 308 -17.20 10.03 14.33
C LYS A 308 -18.72 10.01 14.41
N THR A 309 -19.25 10.09 15.62
CA THR A 309 -20.68 10.31 15.83
C THR A 309 -20.86 11.52 16.71
N ASN A 310 -21.84 12.35 16.37
CA ASN A 310 -22.35 13.40 17.23
C ASN A 310 -23.59 12.95 18.02
N GLN A 311 -24.03 11.70 17.86
CA GLN A 311 -25.24 11.20 18.50
C GLN A 311 -25.14 9.72 18.87
N VAL A 312 -25.55 9.40 20.10
CA VAL A 312 -25.67 8.02 20.59
C VAL A 312 -27.03 7.84 21.23
N SER A 313 -27.71 6.76 20.87
CA SER A 313 -28.93 6.31 21.54
C SER A 313 -28.62 5.03 22.31
N TYR A 314 -29.04 4.95 23.56
CA TYR A 314 -28.79 3.81 24.43
C TYR A 314 -30.09 3.26 24.99
N ARG A 315 -30.14 1.94 25.16
CA ARG A 315 -31.22 1.24 25.88
C ARG A 315 -30.64 0.28 26.90
N ALA A 316 -31.12 0.37 28.13
CA ALA A 316 -30.72 -0.49 29.23
C ALA A 316 -31.41 -1.85 29.14
N PRO A 317 -30.71 -2.94 29.48
CA PRO A 317 -31.28 -4.28 29.51
C PRO A 317 -32.19 -4.54 30.71
N MET A 318 -32.03 -3.81 31.82
CA MET A 318 -32.86 -3.88 33.04
C MET A 318 -33.34 -2.49 33.45
N ILE A 319 -34.61 -2.41 33.83
CA ILE A 319 -35.33 -1.19 34.21
C ILE A 319 -36.21 -1.47 35.44
N PRO A 320 -36.55 -0.47 36.27
CA PRO A 320 -36.09 0.93 36.20
C PRO A 320 -34.65 1.08 36.69
N ILE A 321 -33.95 2.10 36.19
CA ILE A 321 -32.61 2.48 36.64
C ILE A 321 -32.76 3.56 37.71
N ARG A 322 -31.87 3.55 38.71
CA ARG A 322 -31.85 4.61 39.72
C ARG A 322 -31.44 5.95 39.08
N ALA A 323 -32.18 7.02 39.38
CA ALA A 323 -31.79 8.36 38.93
C ALA A 323 -30.34 8.68 39.34
N GLN A 324 -29.61 9.38 38.46
CA GLN A 324 -28.18 9.73 38.59
C GLN A 324 -27.19 8.56 38.70
N SER A 325 -27.59 7.31 38.41
CA SER A 325 -26.66 6.17 38.41
C SER A 325 -26.06 5.85 37.03
N LEU A 326 -26.34 6.66 36.02
CA LEU A 326 -25.83 6.50 34.66
C LEU A 326 -24.73 7.53 34.37
N THR A 327 -23.61 7.09 33.82
CA THR A 327 -22.56 7.96 33.29
C THR A 327 -22.20 7.49 31.89
N LEU A 328 -22.28 8.37 30.89
CA LEU A 328 -21.75 8.14 29.55
C LEU A 328 -20.32 8.70 29.49
N SER A 329 -19.36 7.85 29.13
CA SER A 329 -17.97 8.25 28.86
C SER A 329 -17.71 8.22 27.36
N ALA A 330 -17.23 9.33 26.79
CA ALA A 330 -16.89 9.45 25.36
C ALA A 330 -15.53 10.16 25.19
N VAL A 331 -14.88 10.00 24.03
CA VAL A 331 -13.62 10.69 23.71
C VAL A 331 -13.87 11.67 22.57
N LYS A 332 -13.44 12.93 22.72
CA LYS A 332 -13.59 13.95 21.67
C LYS A 332 -12.67 13.67 20.49
N VAL A 333 -13.06 14.13 19.30
CA VAL A 333 -12.24 14.02 18.07
C VAL A 333 -10.88 14.73 18.23
N GLU A 334 -10.84 15.82 18.98
CA GLU A 334 -9.63 16.60 19.30
C GLU A 334 -8.81 16.05 20.49
N GLY A 335 -9.26 14.95 21.10
CA GLY A 335 -8.70 14.39 22.33
C GLY A 335 -9.39 14.90 23.61
N GLY A 336 -9.23 14.15 24.70
CA GLY A 336 -9.92 14.40 25.98
C GLY A 336 -11.19 13.58 26.17
N VAL A 337 -11.57 13.35 27.43
CA VAL A 337 -12.72 12.52 27.82
C VAL A 337 -13.90 13.40 28.24
N LEU A 338 -15.09 13.08 27.73
CA LEU A 338 -16.37 13.60 28.17
C LEU A 338 -17.02 12.61 29.13
N ASN A 339 -17.42 13.09 30.30
CA ASN A 339 -18.23 12.33 31.25
C ASN A 339 -19.58 13.04 31.42
N ILE A 340 -20.64 12.44 30.89
CA ILE A 340 -21.98 13.01 30.87
C ILE A 340 -22.87 12.23 31.83
N VAL A 341 -23.52 12.95 32.74
CA VAL A 341 -24.45 12.39 33.73
C VAL A 341 -25.79 13.12 33.56
N PRO A 342 -26.88 12.43 33.17
CA PRO A 342 -28.21 13.02 33.19
C PRO A 342 -28.59 13.44 34.61
N ASP A 343 -29.33 14.54 34.72
CA ASP A 343 -29.81 15.03 36.01
C ASP A 343 -30.86 14.10 36.65
N GLY A 344 -31.42 14.49 37.79
CA GLY A 344 -32.42 13.69 38.50
C GLY A 344 -33.73 13.46 37.71
N SER A 345 -34.05 14.33 36.75
CA SER A 345 -35.18 14.20 35.82
C SER A 345 -34.83 13.45 34.53
N GLY A 346 -33.56 13.12 34.32
CA GLY A 346 -33.09 12.49 33.10
C GLY A 346 -32.76 13.49 31.99
N THR A 347 -32.76 14.79 32.25
CA THR A 347 -32.36 15.80 31.26
C THR A 347 -30.85 15.92 31.21
N ILE A 348 -30.31 16.18 30.02
CA ILE A 348 -28.90 16.46 29.79
C ILE A 348 -28.84 17.80 29.08
N ASP A 349 -28.32 18.82 29.76
CA ASP A 349 -28.03 20.11 29.14
C ASP A 349 -26.70 20.64 29.67
N THR A 350 -25.63 20.28 28.97
CA THR A 350 -24.26 20.69 29.30
C THR A 350 -23.67 21.52 28.16
N ALA A 351 -22.47 22.07 28.36
CA ALA A 351 -21.74 22.76 27.32
C ALA A 351 -21.42 21.84 26.12
N ASP A 352 -21.15 20.55 26.39
CA ASP A 352 -20.65 19.57 25.43
C ASP A 352 -21.70 18.53 24.96
N CYS A 353 -22.88 18.49 25.58
CA CYS A 353 -23.91 17.48 25.30
C CYS A 353 -25.33 17.94 25.66
N ASP A 354 -26.27 17.62 24.78
CA ASP A 354 -27.72 17.73 24.95
C ASP A 354 -28.36 16.33 24.95
N GLY A 355 -29.58 16.24 25.49
CA GLY A 355 -30.42 15.08 25.32
C GLY A 355 -31.16 14.67 26.59
N PHE A 356 -31.44 13.37 26.69
CA PHE A 356 -32.21 12.85 27.81
C PHE A 356 -31.94 11.36 28.06
N PHE A 357 -32.29 10.91 29.24
CA PHE A 357 -32.36 9.51 29.61
C PHE A 357 -33.58 9.26 30.49
N ASN A 358 -34.52 8.45 30.01
CA ASN A 358 -35.67 8.04 30.79
C ASN A 358 -35.28 6.86 31.70
N PHE A 359 -35.14 7.13 33.00
CA PHE A 359 -34.74 6.13 33.99
C PHE A 359 -35.78 5.02 34.19
N ASP A 360 -37.07 5.30 33.99
CA ASP A 360 -38.14 4.32 34.16
C ASP A 360 -38.22 3.34 32.97
N GLN A 361 -38.05 3.87 31.76
CA GLN A 361 -38.14 3.10 30.51
C GLN A 361 -36.78 2.62 29.99
N GLY A 362 -35.68 3.10 30.59
CA GLY A 362 -34.31 2.70 30.31
C GLY A 362 -33.87 2.99 28.88
N TYR A 363 -34.28 4.12 28.30
CA TYR A 363 -33.78 4.55 26.99
C TYR A 363 -33.40 6.02 27.04
N GLY A 364 -32.45 6.42 26.21
CA GLY A 364 -32.05 7.81 26.11
C GLY A 364 -31.22 8.09 24.88
N GLN A 365 -31.00 9.38 24.68
CA GLN A 365 -30.28 9.95 23.57
C GLN A 365 -29.31 11.00 24.08
N PHE A 366 -28.11 10.97 23.54
CA PHE A 366 -27.01 11.87 23.85
C PHE A 366 -26.56 12.49 22.53
N VAL A 367 -26.68 13.80 22.40
CA VAL A 367 -26.25 14.58 21.24
C VAL A 367 -25.07 15.43 21.67
N PHE A 368 -23.89 15.14 21.13
CA PHE A 368 -22.69 15.93 21.38
C PHE A 368 -22.78 17.23 20.57
N ARG A 369 -22.67 18.37 21.25
CA ARG A 369 -22.75 19.71 20.66
C ARG A 369 -21.88 20.69 21.44
N GLU A 370 -21.53 21.80 20.83
CA GLU A 370 -21.05 22.99 21.53
C GLU A 370 -22.26 23.90 21.81
N LYS A 371 -22.46 24.31 23.07
CA LYS A 371 -23.53 25.25 23.44
C LYS A 371 -23.12 26.67 23.03
N VAL A 372 -23.83 27.24 22.05
CA VAL A 372 -23.64 28.64 21.60
C VAL A 372 -24.25 29.62 22.58
#